data_AF-A0A2W6YUE7-F1
#
_entry.id   AF-A0A2W6YUE7-F1
#
_cell.length_a   1.000
_cell.length_b   1.000
_cell.length_c   1.000
_cell.angle_alpha   90.00
_cell.angle_beta   90.00
_cell.angle_gamma   90.00
#
_symmetry.space_group_name_H-M   'P 1'
#
loop_
_entity.id
_entity.type
_entity.pdbx_description
1 polymer ?
#
loop_
_entity_poly.entity_id
_entity_poly.type
_entity_poly.pdbx_seq_one_letter_code
_entity_poly.pdbx_strand_id
1 'polypeptide(L)'
;MPAREAGYVAWRRTAKATGGGAVLALAIGLAGCMSDGGSGPSATPASVTISAPSHIGIDSIIGRWGVASFHTEKDRKRTEAEAKAQCSQPYVVAKGPSDGVMMHVADDPKLYELRLKEGAGGKAYLGFEAPAGDPQDREILSATKSMLVMRFVDPDANRRYGTFIFVRCG
;
A
#
# COMPACT_ATOMS: atom_id res chain seq x y z
N MET A 1 -25.93 -34.45 -8.25
CA MET A 1 -26.29 -33.38 -9.21
C MET A 1 -27.79 -33.20 -9.10
N PRO A 2 -28.25 -32.06 -8.53
CA PRO A 2 -28.87 -31.03 -9.36
C PRO A 2 -28.30 -29.63 -9.09
N ALA A 3 -28.53 -28.76 -10.07
CA ALA A 3 -27.85 -27.51 -10.32
C ALA A 3 -28.28 -26.36 -9.38
N ARG A 4 -27.30 -25.47 -9.12
CA ARG A 4 -27.40 -24.26 -8.31
C ARG A 4 -28.13 -23.17 -9.12
N GLU A 5 -29.20 -22.62 -8.55
CA GLU A 5 -29.87 -21.44 -9.08
C GLU A 5 -29.08 -20.17 -8.71
N ALA A 6 -28.76 -19.37 -9.74
CA ALA A 6 -28.10 -18.08 -9.62
C ALA A 6 -29.14 -16.96 -9.45
N GLY A 7 -29.28 -16.45 -8.23
CA GLY A 7 -30.09 -15.26 -7.95
C GLY A 7 -29.29 -13.98 -8.19
N TYR A 8 -29.53 -13.31 -9.31
CA TYR A 8 -29.04 -11.95 -9.57
C TYR A 8 -29.92 -10.93 -8.81
N VAL A 9 -29.32 -10.21 -7.85
CA VAL A 9 -29.98 -9.13 -7.12
C VAL A 9 -29.95 -7.85 -7.96
N ALA A 10 -31.10 -7.51 -8.56
CA ALA A 10 -31.31 -6.28 -9.31
C ALA A 10 -31.42 -5.06 -8.37
N TRP A 11 -30.44 -4.15 -8.47
CA TRP A 11 -30.47 -2.84 -7.83
C TRP A 11 -31.51 -1.93 -8.50
N ARG A 12 -32.54 -1.52 -7.74
CA ARG A 12 -33.55 -0.55 -8.19
C ARG A 12 -33.01 0.87 -8.00
N ARG A 13 -32.80 1.59 -9.11
CA ARG A 13 -32.54 3.05 -9.11
C ARG A 13 -33.88 3.78 -9.06
N THR A 14 -34.14 4.52 -7.99
CA THR A 14 -35.27 5.46 -7.93
C THR A 14 -34.80 6.86 -8.32
N ALA A 15 -35.13 7.28 -9.54
CA ALA A 15 -35.08 8.68 -9.94
C ALA A 15 -36.45 9.32 -9.69
N LYS A 16 -36.52 10.36 -8.86
CA LYS A 16 -37.69 11.24 -8.73
C LYS A 16 -37.38 12.53 -9.49
N ALA A 17 -38.15 12.79 -10.55
CA ALA A 17 -38.21 14.07 -11.23
C ALA A 17 -39.68 14.53 -11.20
N THR A 18 -39.94 15.69 -10.60
CA THR A 18 -41.22 16.41 -10.59
C THR A 18 -40.86 17.88 -10.76
N GLY A 19 -41.13 18.44 -11.95
CA GLY A 19 -42.15 19.48 -12.17
C GLY A 19 -41.63 20.85 -11.75
N GLY A 20 -41.44 21.87 -12.60
CA GLY A 20 -42.33 22.39 -13.62
C GLY A 20 -42.64 23.85 -13.23
N GLY A 21 -42.31 24.83 -14.07
CA GLY A 21 -42.60 26.25 -13.80
C GLY A 21 -41.82 27.21 -14.69
N ALA A 22 -42.42 27.61 -15.79
CA ALA A 22 -41.94 28.67 -16.68
C ALA A 22 -42.51 30.03 -16.26
N VAL A 23 -41.66 31.07 -16.19
CA VAL A 23 -42.08 32.48 -16.31
C VAL A 23 -41.00 33.22 -17.10
N LEU A 24 -41.38 33.73 -18.27
CA LEU A 24 -40.63 34.67 -19.10
C LEU A 24 -40.80 36.10 -18.55
N ALA A 25 -39.72 36.87 -18.51
CA ALA A 25 -39.77 38.33 -18.68
C ALA A 25 -38.42 38.88 -19.20
N LEU A 26 -38.50 39.63 -20.30
CA LEU A 26 -37.45 40.35 -21.04
C LEU A 26 -36.87 41.52 -20.24
N ALA A 27 -35.56 41.80 -20.42
CA ALA A 27 -35.02 43.16 -20.51
C ALA A 27 -33.65 43.18 -21.23
N ILE A 28 -33.51 44.09 -22.19
CA ILE A 28 -32.33 44.36 -23.03
C ILE A 28 -31.49 45.47 -22.38
N GLY A 29 -30.15 45.40 -22.46
CA GLY A 29 -29.26 46.50 -22.11
C GLY A 29 -27.82 46.26 -22.55
N LEU A 30 -27.22 47.24 -23.25
CA LEU A 30 -25.98 47.18 -24.04
C LEU A 30 -24.67 47.36 -23.23
N ALA A 31 -23.57 46.89 -23.86
CA ALA A 31 -22.20 47.44 -23.91
C ALA A 31 -21.15 47.07 -22.85
N GLY A 32 -19.99 46.57 -23.33
CA GLY A 32 -18.66 47.16 -23.04
C GLY A 32 -17.56 46.28 -22.41
N CYS A 33 -16.45 46.12 -23.15
CA CYS A 33 -15.04 45.80 -22.77
C CYS A 33 -14.74 44.48 -22.03
N MET A 34 -14.06 43.48 -22.63
CA MET A 34 -12.62 43.36 -22.94
C MET A 34 -11.66 43.55 -21.75
N SER A 35 -10.99 42.43 -21.41
CA SER A 35 -9.66 42.30 -20.79
C SER A 35 -9.52 42.66 -19.31
N ASP A 36 -9.28 41.65 -18.47
CA ASP A 36 -7.97 41.49 -17.82
C ASP A 36 -7.79 40.06 -17.28
N GLY A 37 -6.53 39.63 -17.17
CA GLY A 37 -6.14 38.24 -16.93
C GLY A 37 -6.45 37.75 -15.52
N GLY A 38 -7.08 36.60 -15.43
CA GLY A 38 -7.24 35.85 -14.19
C GLY A 38 -6.77 34.42 -14.41
N SER A 39 -5.46 34.22 -14.31
CA SER A 39 -4.78 32.92 -14.33
C SER A 39 -5.51 31.92 -13.43
N GLY A 40 -6.21 30.96 -14.05
CA GLY A 40 -6.67 29.78 -13.33
C GLY A 40 -5.45 29.04 -12.78
N PRO A 41 -5.52 28.45 -11.57
CA PRO A 41 -4.41 27.69 -11.04
C PRO A 41 -4.13 26.52 -11.99
N SER A 42 -3.02 26.60 -12.70
CA SER A 42 -2.40 25.45 -13.36
C SER A 42 -2.28 24.36 -12.31
N ALA A 43 -3.03 23.28 -12.46
CA ALA A 43 -2.77 22.04 -11.76
C ALA A 43 -1.36 21.59 -12.17
N THR A 44 -0.37 21.84 -11.32
CA THR A 44 0.96 21.25 -11.47
C THR A 44 0.75 19.73 -11.48
N PRO A 45 1.23 18.99 -12.50
CA PRO A 45 1.24 17.54 -12.40
C PRO A 45 2.03 17.19 -11.15
N ALA A 46 1.44 16.39 -10.25
CA ALA A 46 2.13 15.90 -9.07
C ALA A 46 3.36 15.11 -9.54
N SER A 47 4.53 15.71 -9.38
CA SER A 47 5.80 15.05 -9.59
C SER A 47 5.82 13.85 -8.64
N VAL A 48 5.75 12.63 -9.19
CA VAL A 48 6.02 11.41 -8.43
C VAL A 48 7.41 11.55 -7.84
N THR A 49 7.47 11.88 -6.55
CA THR A 49 8.74 11.99 -5.84
C THR A 49 9.23 10.55 -5.66
N ILE A 50 10.18 10.15 -6.49
CA ILE A 50 10.89 8.88 -6.31
C ILE A 50 11.67 9.01 -5.01
N SER A 51 11.36 8.13 -4.07
CA SER A 51 11.97 8.08 -2.74
C SER A 51 13.47 7.75 -2.86
N ALA A 52 14.28 8.39 -2.01
CA ALA A 52 15.73 8.15 -1.94
C ALA A 52 16.04 6.68 -1.57
N PRO A 53 17.21 6.16 -1.97
CA PRO A 53 17.62 4.79 -1.66
C PRO A 53 17.76 4.60 -0.14
N SER A 54 17.17 3.54 0.40
CA SER A 54 17.26 3.21 1.82
C SER A 54 18.70 2.93 2.25
N HIS A 55 19.05 3.32 3.48
CA HIS A 55 20.30 2.90 4.15
C HIS A 55 20.37 1.38 4.38
N ILE A 56 19.24 0.69 4.27
CA ILE A 56 19.15 -0.76 4.30
C ILE A 56 19.52 -1.29 2.91
N GLY A 57 20.58 -2.07 2.81
CA GLY A 57 20.95 -2.75 1.57
C GLY A 57 20.01 -3.90 1.25
N ILE A 58 19.67 -4.09 -0.03
CA ILE A 58 18.78 -5.17 -0.49
C ILE A 58 19.26 -6.57 -0.06
N ASP A 59 20.58 -6.77 -0.02
CA ASP A 59 21.21 -8.04 0.37
C ASP A 59 20.88 -8.44 1.82
N SER A 60 20.53 -7.47 2.68
CA SER A 60 20.08 -7.75 4.06
C SER A 60 18.68 -8.37 4.11
N ILE A 61 17.86 -8.15 3.09
CA ILE A 61 16.47 -8.64 2.99
C ILE A 61 16.43 -9.99 2.26
N ILE A 62 17.29 -10.17 1.27
CA ILE A 62 17.38 -11.41 0.49
C ILE A 62 17.79 -12.58 1.37
N GLY A 63 17.03 -13.68 1.31
CA GLY A 63 17.39 -14.94 1.96
C GLY A 63 16.21 -15.82 2.34
N ARG A 64 16.50 -16.81 3.19
CA ARG A 64 15.53 -17.79 3.71
C ARG A 64 15.13 -17.36 5.12
N TRP A 65 13.84 -17.20 5.35
CA TRP A 65 13.28 -16.66 6.58
C TRP A 65 12.20 -17.56 7.15
N GLY A 66 12.24 -17.75 8.46
CA GLY A 66 11.11 -18.24 9.23
C GLY A 66 10.27 -17.03 9.62
N VAL A 67 8.95 -17.12 9.47
CA VAL A 67 8.07 -15.95 9.56
C VAL A 67 6.96 -16.20 10.57
N ALA A 68 6.74 -15.25 11.46
CA ALA A 68 5.58 -15.19 12.34
C ALA A 68 5.19 -13.73 12.57
N SER A 69 4.06 -13.49 13.23
CA SER A 69 3.58 -12.13 13.50
C SER A 69 2.94 -12.00 14.88
N PHE A 70 2.96 -10.78 15.41
CA PHE A 70 2.39 -10.45 16.71
C PHE A 70 1.70 -9.08 16.69
N HIS A 71 0.68 -8.92 17.55
CA HIS A 71 -0.01 -7.64 17.73
C HIS A 71 0.44 -6.87 18.96
N THR A 72 0.95 -7.58 19.98
CA THR A 72 1.33 -6.96 21.26
C THR A 72 2.77 -7.30 21.63
N GLU A 73 3.53 -6.31 22.10
CA GLU A 73 4.98 -6.46 22.33
C GLU A 73 5.33 -7.57 23.33
N LYS A 74 4.43 -7.85 24.28
CA LYS A 74 4.58 -8.98 25.22
C LYS A 74 4.73 -10.34 24.54
N ASP A 75 4.18 -10.49 23.32
CA ASP A 75 4.20 -11.74 22.56
C ASP A 75 5.41 -11.88 21.65
N ARG A 76 6.24 -10.83 21.55
CA ARG A 76 7.35 -10.77 20.60
C ARG A 76 8.31 -11.95 20.75
N LYS A 77 8.78 -12.22 21.98
CA LYS A 77 9.75 -13.31 22.25
C LYS A 77 9.20 -14.70 21.88
N ARG A 78 7.91 -14.95 22.13
CA ARG A 78 7.25 -16.19 21.70
C ARG A 78 7.20 -16.27 20.18
N THR A 79 6.84 -15.18 19.53
CA THR A 79 6.72 -15.06 18.08
C THR A 79 8.07 -15.26 17.37
N GLU A 80 9.18 -14.79 17.96
CA GLU A 80 10.53 -15.06 17.45
C GLU A 80 10.85 -16.57 17.45
N ALA A 81 10.46 -17.28 18.51
CA ALA A 81 10.64 -18.74 18.60
C ALA A 81 9.76 -19.47 17.57
N GLU A 82 8.52 -19.02 17.37
CA GLU A 82 7.62 -19.56 16.35
C GLU A 82 8.14 -19.32 14.94
N ALA A 83 8.60 -18.11 14.64
CA ALA A 83 9.25 -17.79 13.37
C ALA A 83 10.43 -18.73 13.12
N LYS A 84 11.30 -18.94 14.11
CA LYS A 84 12.43 -19.88 14.01
C LYS A 84 11.96 -21.32 13.75
N ALA A 85 10.87 -21.75 14.39
CA ALA A 85 10.31 -23.09 14.17
C ALA A 85 9.78 -23.29 12.73
N GLN A 86 9.39 -22.22 12.04
CA GLN A 86 8.99 -22.26 10.62
C GLN A 86 10.16 -22.50 9.65
N CYS A 87 11.41 -22.56 10.11
CA CYS A 87 12.55 -22.74 9.22
C CYS A 87 12.63 -24.09 8.50
N SER A 88 11.78 -25.07 8.84
CA SER A 88 11.61 -26.31 8.06
C SER A 88 10.93 -26.06 6.70
N GLN A 89 10.14 -24.98 6.57
CA GLN A 89 9.51 -24.51 5.33
C GLN A 89 9.70 -22.99 5.19
N PRO A 90 10.92 -22.52 4.91
CA PRO A 90 11.24 -21.12 4.99
C PRO A 90 10.60 -20.32 3.86
N TYR A 91 10.18 -19.10 4.19
CA TYR A 91 9.83 -18.07 3.24
C TYR A 91 11.09 -17.56 2.54
N VAL A 92 11.13 -17.71 1.21
CA VAL A 92 12.29 -17.29 0.41
C VAL A 92 12.03 -15.91 -0.17
N VAL A 93 12.87 -14.95 0.22
CA VAL A 93 12.93 -13.63 -0.39
C VAL A 93 14.08 -13.61 -1.38
N ALA A 94 13.75 -13.61 -2.67
CA ALA A 94 14.73 -13.61 -3.76
C ALA A 94 15.01 -12.18 -4.25
N LYS A 95 16.14 -12.00 -4.94
CA LYS A 95 16.39 -10.78 -5.72
C LYS A 95 15.38 -10.71 -6.87
N GLY A 96 14.79 -9.54 -7.06
CA GLY A 96 13.94 -9.22 -8.20
C GLY A 96 14.75 -9.04 -9.49
N PRO A 97 14.06 -8.95 -10.64
CA PRO A 97 14.71 -8.78 -11.95
C PRO A 97 15.42 -7.43 -12.10
N SER A 98 15.12 -6.44 -11.25
CA SER A 98 15.77 -5.14 -11.24
C SER A 98 16.62 -5.00 -9.94
N ASP A 99 16.35 -3.98 -9.13
CA ASP A 99 16.99 -3.68 -7.84
C ASP A 99 16.05 -3.91 -6.62
N GLY A 100 15.04 -4.77 -6.75
CA GLY A 100 14.02 -5.02 -5.73
C GLY A 100 14.07 -6.45 -5.21
N VAL A 101 13.19 -6.79 -4.26
CA VAL A 101 13.04 -8.17 -3.76
C VAL A 101 11.69 -8.74 -4.14
N MET A 102 11.65 -10.04 -4.43
CA MET A 102 10.41 -10.74 -4.70
C MET A 102 9.73 -11.11 -3.39
N MET A 103 8.57 -10.53 -3.13
CA MET A 103 7.77 -10.79 -1.92
C MET A 103 6.27 -10.72 -2.20
N HIS A 104 5.48 -11.37 -1.34
CA HIS A 104 4.03 -11.25 -1.32
C HIS A 104 3.61 -9.96 -0.62
N VAL A 105 2.55 -9.35 -1.15
CA VAL A 105 1.84 -8.23 -0.52
C VAL A 105 0.71 -8.76 0.37
N ALA A 106 0.00 -7.87 1.06
CA ALA A 106 -1.17 -8.27 1.84
C ALA A 106 -2.22 -8.93 0.93
N ASP A 107 -2.82 -10.03 1.41
CA ASP A 107 -3.95 -10.73 0.77
C ASP A 107 -3.76 -11.26 -0.66
N ASP A 108 -2.55 -11.17 -1.23
CA ASP A 108 -2.27 -11.63 -2.59
C ASP A 108 -1.21 -12.75 -2.59
N PRO A 109 -1.54 -13.96 -3.09
CA PRO A 109 -0.60 -15.07 -3.19
C PRO A 109 0.42 -14.91 -4.33
N LYS A 110 0.36 -13.83 -5.12
CA LYS A 110 1.34 -13.54 -6.16
C LYS A 110 2.60 -12.87 -5.58
N LEU A 111 3.75 -13.26 -6.13
CA LEU A 111 5.01 -12.57 -5.89
C LEU A 111 5.10 -11.29 -6.72
N TYR A 112 5.48 -10.20 -6.05
CA TYR A 112 5.75 -8.90 -6.66
C TYR A 112 7.19 -8.48 -6.37
N GLU A 113 7.77 -7.72 -7.29
CA GLU A 113 9.03 -7.02 -7.01
C GLU A 113 8.73 -5.78 -6.15
N LEU A 114 9.32 -5.71 -4.96
CA LEU A 114 9.20 -4.60 -4.03
C LEU A 114 10.54 -3.86 -3.90
N ARG A 115 10.48 -2.54 -3.79
CA ARG A 115 11.61 -1.62 -3.70
C ARG A 115 11.80 -1.13 -2.27
N LEU A 116 13.07 -0.98 -1.90
CA LEU A 116 13.45 -0.28 -0.68
C LEU A 116 13.40 1.23 -0.90
N LYS A 117 12.82 1.93 0.06
CA LYS A 117 12.54 3.36 0.00
C LYS A 117 12.92 4.02 1.32
N GLU A 118 13.53 5.18 1.26
CA GLU A 118 13.77 6.03 2.43
C GLU A 118 12.63 7.06 2.57
N GLY A 119 12.05 7.12 3.77
CA GLY A 119 11.06 8.14 4.12
C GLY A 119 11.55 9.09 5.19
N ALA A 120 10.68 10.05 5.54
CA ALA A 120 11.00 11.06 6.54
C ALA A 120 11.40 10.46 7.91
N GLY A 121 12.32 11.12 8.60
CA GLY A 121 12.78 10.72 9.93
C GLY A 121 13.64 9.45 9.94
N GLY A 122 14.29 9.11 8.81
CA GLY A 122 15.17 7.94 8.70
C GLY A 122 14.42 6.60 8.65
N LYS A 123 13.11 6.63 8.41
CA LYS A 123 12.29 5.43 8.25
C LYS A 123 12.58 4.75 6.91
N ALA A 124 12.57 3.43 6.90
CA ALA A 124 12.73 2.64 5.69
C ALA A 124 11.42 1.90 5.37
N TYR A 125 11.10 1.81 4.09
CA TYR A 125 9.90 1.17 3.59
C TYR A 125 10.24 0.14 2.51
N LEU A 126 9.41 -0.88 2.40
CA LEU A 126 9.47 -1.90 1.37
C LEU A 126 8.11 -2.04 0.70
N GLY A 127 8.01 -1.73 -0.59
CA GLY A 127 6.73 -1.77 -1.30
C GLY A 127 6.87 -1.46 -2.78
N PHE A 128 5.77 -1.12 -3.45
CA PHE A 128 5.81 -0.77 -4.87
C PHE A 128 6.56 0.56 -5.12
N GLU A 129 6.85 0.82 -6.39
CA GLU A 129 7.42 2.09 -6.86
C GLU A 129 6.39 3.22 -6.75
N ALA A 130 6.31 3.75 -5.53
CA ALA A 130 5.43 4.82 -5.07
C ALA A 130 6.19 5.62 -3.99
N PRO A 131 5.70 6.80 -3.56
CA PRO A 131 6.30 7.53 -2.44
C PRO A 131 6.49 6.65 -1.19
N ALA A 132 7.47 6.99 -0.35
CA ALA A 132 7.71 6.26 0.90
C ALA A 132 6.57 6.47 1.91
N GLY A 133 6.10 5.39 2.52
CA GLY A 133 4.94 5.44 3.41
C GLY A 133 3.62 5.35 2.66
N ASP A 134 3.64 4.84 1.43
CA ASP A 134 2.42 4.46 0.72
C ASP A 134 1.66 3.38 1.51
N PRO A 135 0.31 3.36 1.53
CA PRO A 135 -0.45 2.33 2.24
C PRO A 135 -0.06 0.89 1.86
N GLN A 136 0.39 0.66 0.62
CA GLN A 136 0.85 -0.66 0.16
C GLN A 136 2.26 -1.02 0.66
N ASP A 137 2.96 -0.10 1.32
CA ASP A 137 4.28 -0.34 1.89
C ASP A 137 4.23 -1.15 3.18
N ARG A 138 5.37 -1.79 3.46
CA ARG A 138 5.74 -2.23 4.78
C ARG A 138 6.79 -1.27 5.35
N GLU A 139 6.58 -0.76 6.56
CA GLU A 139 7.62 -0.06 7.31
C GLU A 139 8.58 -1.10 7.90
N ILE A 140 9.87 -0.91 7.65
CA ILE A 140 10.93 -1.72 8.26
C ILE A 140 11.29 -1.10 9.60
N LEU A 141 10.95 -1.81 10.69
CA LEU A 141 11.21 -1.39 12.06
C LEU A 141 12.62 -1.76 12.51
N SER A 142 13.16 -2.86 11.98
CA SER A 142 14.53 -3.31 12.23
C SER A 142 14.99 -4.23 11.12
N ALA A 143 16.23 -4.05 10.65
CA ALA A 143 16.89 -4.95 9.71
C ALA A 143 18.29 -5.28 10.20
N THR A 144 18.50 -6.56 10.55
CA THR A 144 19.79 -7.10 10.99
C THR A 144 20.11 -8.35 10.17
N LYS A 145 21.32 -8.89 10.33
CA LYS A 145 21.74 -10.11 9.62
C LYS A 145 20.89 -11.35 9.95
N SER A 146 20.30 -11.40 11.15
CA SER A 146 19.56 -12.55 11.66
C SER A 146 18.06 -12.32 11.82
N MET A 147 17.61 -11.06 11.80
CA MET A 147 16.22 -10.69 12.06
C MET A 147 15.81 -9.46 11.26
N LEU A 148 14.65 -9.54 10.64
CA LEU A 148 13.96 -8.44 9.97
C LEU A 148 12.56 -8.29 10.57
N VAL A 149 12.21 -7.07 10.99
CA VAL A 149 10.93 -6.76 11.63
C VAL A 149 10.21 -5.71 10.80
N MET A 150 8.99 -6.02 10.39
CA MET A 150 8.22 -5.17 9.47
C MET A 150 6.74 -5.13 9.86
N ARG A 151 6.06 -4.03 9.55
CA ARG A 151 4.60 -3.91 9.66
C ARG A 151 4.03 -3.23 8.42
N PHE A 152 2.76 -3.47 8.12
CA PHE A 152 2.09 -2.72 7.06
C PHE A 152 1.88 -1.26 7.45
N VAL A 153 1.99 -0.36 6.47
CA VAL A 153 1.64 1.05 6.64
C VAL A 153 0.12 1.23 6.65
N ASP A 154 -0.59 0.52 5.76
CA ASP A 154 -2.05 0.49 5.80
C ASP A 154 -2.56 0.00 7.17
N PRO A 155 -3.40 0.79 7.87
CA PRO A 155 -3.85 0.48 9.21
C PRO A 155 -4.77 -0.74 9.27
N ASP A 156 -5.52 -1.06 8.22
CA ASP A 156 -6.38 -2.24 8.19
C ASP A 156 -5.54 -3.53 8.07
N ALA A 157 -4.59 -3.55 7.13
CA ALA A 157 -3.64 -4.65 6.97
C ALA A 157 -2.81 -4.84 8.25
N ASN A 158 -2.32 -3.75 8.86
CA ASN A 158 -1.58 -3.84 10.12
C ASN A 158 -2.45 -4.36 11.27
N ARG A 159 -3.73 -3.99 11.32
CA ARG A 159 -4.68 -4.54 12.31
C ARG A 159 -4.90 -6.04 12.11
N ARG A 160 -5.02 -6.51 10.87
CA ARG A 160 -5.28 -7.93 10.57
C ARG A 160 -4.05 -8.81 10.80
N TYR A 161 -2.87 -8.33 10.42
CA TYR A 161 -1.66 -9.15 10.41
C TYR A 161 -0.65 -8.83 11.51
N GLY A 162 -0.71 -7.64 12.11
CA GLY A 162 0.25 -7.20 13.11
C GLY A 162 1.65 -6.96 12.55
N THR A 163 2.63 -7.01 13.46
CA THR A 163 4.05 -6.85 13.15
C THR A 163 4.65 -8.21 12.86
N PHE A 164 5.27 -8.35 11.69
CA PHE A 164 5.99 -9.55 11.27
C PHE A 164 7.40 -9.57 11.83
N ILE A 165 7.83 -10.77 12.22
CA ILE A 165 9.21 -11.11 12.50
C ILE A 165 9.66 -12.16 11.48
N PHE A 166 10.73 -11.82 10.77
CA PHE A 166 11.46 -12.71 9.89
C PHE A 166 12.75 -13.09 10.61
N VAL A 167 12.91 -14.37 10.96
CA VAL A 167 14.14 -14.91 11.56
C VAL A 167 14.92 -15.66 10.50
N ARG A 168 16.22 -15.41 10.37
CA ARG A 168 17.06 -16.06 9.36
C ARG A 168 17.08 -17.58 9.58
N CYS A 169 16.88 -18.35 8.51
CA CYS A 169 17.01 -19.80 8.54
C CYS A 169 18.40 -20.22 8.05
N GLY A 170 19.17 -20.88 8.92
CA GLY A 170 20.53 -21.34 8.63
C GLY A 170 21.35 -21.44 9.91
#